data_AF-A0A5A7N2K5-F1
#
_entry.id   AF-A0A5A7N2K5-F1
#
_cell.length_a   1.000
_cell.length_b   1.000
_cell.length_c   1.000
_cell.angle_alpha   90.00
_cell.angle_beta   90.00
_cell.angle_gamma   90.00
#
_symmetry.space_group_name_H-M   'P 1'
#
loop_
_entity.id
_entity.type
_entity.pdbx_description
1 polymer ?
#
loop_
_entity_poly.entity_id
_entity_poly.type
_entity_poly.pdbx_seq_one_letter_code
_entity_poly.pdbx_strand_id
1 'polypeptide(L)'
;MTDEALYPTENDRITDIDGILVGNSHDAAVRSGTTVILPDQPVTMGVDVRGGAPGTRDTDALDPTCLVNGFHGLVLSGGSVFGLGAVDGVVSWLSERGRGLSLGACIVPVVPGAILFDLANGGDKNWGALPPYRALGIKACEAASRTVEEGAVGAGFGALAGESPGRPWHGGLALCQRFSCGGFGSGQFLRPADGRSV
;
A
#
# COMPACT_ATOMS: atom_id res chain seq x y z
N MET A 1 -14.92 30.76 -11.64
CA MET A 1 -14.45 29.54 -10.96
C MET A 1 -13.06 29.88 -10.48
N THR A 2 -12.96 30.30 -9.22
CA THR A 2 -11.68 30.73 -8.63
C THR A 2 -10.78 29.51 -8.53
N ASP A 3 -9.56 29.67 -9.03
CA ASP A 3 -8.45 28.74 -8.88
C ASP A 3 -8.05 28.74 -7.39
N GLU A 4 -8.78 27.98 -6.56
CA GLU A 4 -8.33 27.68 -5.20
C GLU A 4 -7.13 26.74 -5.36
N ALA A 5 -5.94 27.32 -5.26
CA ALA A 5 -4.71 26.56 -5.16
C ALA A 5 -4.89 25.51 -4.05
N LEU A 6 -4.73 24.24 -4.42
CA LEU A 6 -4.72 23.12 -3.48
C LEU A 6 -3.47 23.25 -2.60
N TYR A 7 -3.61 23.90 -1.45
CA TYR A 7 -2.55 23.97 -0.45
C TYR A 7 -2.47 22.62 0.29
N PRO A 8 -1.25 22.15 0.64
CA PRO A 8 -1.10 21.00 1.52
C PRO A 8 -1.75 21.29 2.87
N THR A 9 -2.32 20.26 3.46
CA THR A 9 -2.78 20.25 4.85
C THR A 9 -1.61 20.43 5.84
N GLU A 10 -1.93 20.60 7.12
CA GLU A 10 -0.95 20.91 8.18
C GLU A 10 0.28 19.97 8.20
N ASN A 11 0.09 18.67 7.98
CA ASN A 11 1.19 17.69 7.98
C ASN A 11 1.56 17.21 6.56
N ASP A 12 0.76 17.58 5.55
CA ASP A 12 0.81 17.04 4.19
C ASP A 12 0.84 15.49 4.21
N ARG A 13 -0.10 14.88 4.95
CA ARG A 13 -0.21 13.42 5.15
C ARG A 13 -1.57 12.88 4.73
N ILE A 14 -1.63 11.66 4.15
CA ILE A 14 -2.92 10.98 3.92
C ILE A 14 -3.76 10.82 5.19
N THR A 15 -3.11 10.75 6.35
CA THR A 15 -3.75 10.65 7.67
C THR A 15 -4.25 11.99 8.20
N ASP A 16 -4.09 13.09 7.45
CA ASP A 16 -4.85 14.33 7.69
C ASP A 16 -6.32 14.17 7.26
N ILE A 17 -6.64 13.14 6.45
CA ILE A 17 -8.01 12.69 6.24
C ILE A 17 -8.45 11.92 7.48
N ASP A 18 -9.50 12.38 8.14
CA ASP A 18 -10.04 11.72 9.31
C ASP A 18 -10.54 10.30 9.02
N GLY A 19 -10.31 9.41 9.98
CA GLY A 19 -10.64 7.99 9.87
C GLY A 19 -9.62 7.16 9.07
N ILE A 20 -8.60 7.77 8.44
CA ILE A 20 -7.53 7.03 7.75
C ILE A 20 -6.33 6.80 8.67
N LEU A 21 -5.95 5.53 8.82
CA LEU A 21 -4.69 5.11 9.43
C LEU A 21 -3.77 4.51 8.38
N VAL A 22 -2.45 4.58 8.61
CA VAL A 22 -1.45 3.89 7.79
C VAL A 22 -0.56 3.06 8.70
N GLY A 23 -0.31 1.82 8.30
CA GLY A 23 0.61 0.93 9.00
C GLY A 23 1.64 0.35 8.07
N ASN A 24 2.88 0.25 8.56
CA ASN A 24 4.02 -0.28 7.83
C ASN A 24 4.57 -1.52 8.56
N SER A 25 4.94 -2.55 7.81
CA SER A 25 5.73 -3.67 8.31
C SER A 25 6.73 -4.11 7.27
N HIS A 26 7.97 -4.40 7.66
CA HIS A 26 9.01 -4.81 6.74
C HIS A 26 9.93 -5.85 7.38
N ASP A 27 10.58 -6.63 6.53
CA ASP A 27 11.60 -7.60 6.90
C ASP A 27 12.93 -7.19 6.28
N ALA A 28 13.90 -6.88 7.14
CA ALA A 28 15.21 -6.39 6.73
C ALA A 28 16.07 -7.48 6.07
N ALA A 29 15.92 -8.74 6.45
CA ALA A 29 16.66 -9.85 5.84
C ALA A 29 16.14 -10.10 4.42
N VAL A 30 14.81 -10.12 4.27
CA VAL A 30 14.13 -10.24 2.98
C VAL A 30 14.31 -8.97 2.14
N ARG A 31 14.54 -7.81 2.76
CA ARG A 31 14.55 -6.50 2.13
C ARG A 31 13.25 -6.21 1.39
N SER A 32 12.12 -6.47 2.02
CA SER A 32 10.80 -6.16 1.47
C SER A 32 9.84 -5.80 2.60
N GLY A 33 8.65 -5.31 2.25
CA GLY A 33 7.65 -4.99 3.24
C GLY A 33 6.26 -4.74 2.65
N THR A 34 5.36 -4.38 3.53
CA THR A 34 3.95 -4.14 3.27
C THR A 34 3.50 -2.87 3.98
N THR A 35 2.68 -2.10 3.28
CA THR A 35 2.00 -0.92 3.79
C THR A 35 0.50 -1.15 3.67
N VAL A 36 -0.23 -0.83 4.73
CA VAL A 36 -1.70 -0.94 4.77
C VAL A 36 -2.27 0.43 5.04
N ILE A 37 -3.15 0.88 4.15
CA ILE A 37 -4.04 2.01 4.41
C ILE A 37 -5.31 1.41 5.02
N LEU A 38 -5.61 1.79 6.25
CA LEU A 38 -6.67 1.21 7.07
C LEU A 38 -7.67 2.31 7.45
N PRO A 39 -8.77 2.47 6.69
CA PRO A 39 -9.85 3.35 7.10
C PRO A 39 -10.55 2.74 8.32
N ASP A 40 -11.13 3.55 9.21
CA ASP A 40 -11.89 3.08 10.37
C ASP A 40 -13.30 2.57 9.97
N GLN A 41 -13.92 3.23 8.99
CA GLN A 41 -15.17 2.86 8.32
C GLN A 41 -14.93 2.42 6.87
N PRO A 42 -15.85 1.68 6.23
CA PRO A 42 -15.74 1.38 4.81
C PRO A 42 -15.72 2.66 3.96
N VAL A 43 -14.80 2.74 3.01
CA VAL A 43 -14.65 3.90 2.12
C VAL A 43 -14.90 3.52 0.67
N THR A 44 -15.33 4.49 -0.14
CA THR A 44 -15.35 4.34 -1.60
C THR A 44 -13.93 4.37 -2.14
N MET A 45 -13.61 3.46 -3.07
CA MET A 45 -12.32 3.41 -3.76
C MET A 45 -12.54 3.22 -5.25
N GLY A 46 -11.58 3.67 -6.05
CA GLY A 46 -11.48 3.41 -7.49
C GLY A 46 -10.03 3.06 -7.85
N VAL A 47 -9.82 2.46 -9.02
CA VAL A 47 -8.50 2.05 -9.48
C VAL A 47 -8.28 2.39 -10.94
N ASP A 48 -7.04 2.73 -11.27
CA ASP A 48 -6.55 2.89 -12.64
C ASP A 48 -5.18 2.17 -12.75
N VAL A 49 -5.14 1.10 -13.54
CA VAL A 49 -3.95 0.26 -13.72
C VAL A 49 -3.38 0.50 -15.10
N ARG A 50 -2.23 1.17 -15.17
CA ARG A 50 -1.60 1.58 -16.45
C ARG A 50 -0.33 0.82 -16.82
N GLY A 51 0.29 0.12 -15.88
CA GLY A 51 1.52 -0.63 -16.12
C GLY A 51 1.27 -1.90 -16.95
N GLY A 52 2.24 -2.29 -17.79
CA GLY A 52 2.13 -3.47 -18.66
C GLY A 52 2.31 -4.84 -17.98
N ALA A 53 2.75 -4.85 -16.72
CA ALA A 53 2.90 -6.07 -15.91
C ALA A 53 2.32 -5.83 -14.52
N PRO A 54 0.99 -5.60 -14.41
CA PRO A 54 0.37 -5.33 -13.12
C PRO A 54 0.34 -6.58 -12.26
N GLY A 55 0.48 -6.36 -10.96
CA GLY A 55 0.21 -7.36 -9.95
C GLY A 55 -0.80 -6.78 -8.98
N THR A 56 -2.03 -7.26 -9.06
CA THR A 56 -3.15 -6.73 -8.28
C THR A 56 -4.02 -7.84 -7.74
N ARG A 57 -4.83 -7.50 -6.74
CA ARG A 57 -5.87 -8.36 -6.19
C ARG A 57 -7.12 -7.53 -5.91
N ASP A 58 -8.26 -8.14 -6.18
CA ASP A 58 -9.60 -7.61 -5.91
C ASP A 58 -9.87 -6.24 -6.58
N THR A 59 -9.17 -5.93 -7.68
CA THR A 59 -9.35 -4.68 -8.43
C THR A 59 -10.64 -4.65 -9.24
N ASP A 60 -11.14 -5.80 -9.70
CA ASP A 60 -12.41 -5.87 -10.42
C ASP A 60 -13.59 -5.44 -9.54
N ALA A 61 -13.50 -5.65 -8.22
CA ALA A 61 -14.52 -5.22 -7.27
C ALA A 61 -14.62 -3.69 -7.16
N LEU A 62 -13.60 -2.95 -7.60
CA LEU A 62 -13.55 -1.48 -7.63
C LEU A 62 -14.26 -0.88 -8.86
N ASP A 63 -14.77 -1.72 -9.77
CA ASP A 63 -15.60 -1.25 -10.87
C ASP A 63 -16.90 -0.65 -10.30
N PRO A 64 -17.28 0.59 -10.68
CA PRO A 64 -18.44 1.28 -10.13
C PRO A 64 -19.78 0.59 -10.46
N THR A 65 -19.79 -0.40 -11.36
CA THR A 65 -20.95 -1.23 -11.68
C THR A 65 -21.08 -2.47 -10.78
N CYS A 66 -20.08 -2.77 -9.95
CA CYS A 66 -20.11 -3.89 -9.03
C CYS A 66 -20.96 -3.63 -7.78
N LEU A 67 -21.31 -4.72 -7.09
CA LEU A 67 -22.15 -4.70 -5.87
C LEU A 67 -21.46 -4.09 -4.64
N VAL A 68 -20.13 -4.07 -4.62
CA VAL A 68 -19.37 -3.63 -3.44
C VAL A 68 -19.20 -2.11 -3.49
N ASN A 69 -19.83 -1.41 -2.53
CA ASN A 69 -19.76 0.05 -2.42
C ASN A 69 -18.83 0.55 -1.31
N GLY A 70 -18.18 -0.36 -0.56
CA GLY A 70 -17.34 -0.03 0.58
C GLY A 70 -16.17 -0.98 0.77
N PHE A 71 -14.97 -0.41 0.90
CA PHE A 71 -13.70 -1.11 1.03
C PHE A 71 -13.10 -0.86 2.41
N HIS A 72 -12.45 -1.89 2.96
CA HIS A 72 -12.08 -1.95 4.38
C HIS A 72 -10.59 -1.73 4.62
N GLY A 73 -9.82 -1.62 3.54
CA GLY A 73 -8.38 -1.35 3.54
C GLY A 73 -7.82 -1.42 2.13
N LEU A 74 -6.60 -0.92 1.96
CA LEU A 74 -5.81 -1.03 0.74
C LEU A 74 -4.41 -1.51 1.10
N VAL A 75 -3.93 -2.55 0.41
CA VAL A 75 -2.62 -3.15 0.68
C VAL A 75 -1.66 -2.87 -0.46
N LEU A 76 -0.48 -2.39 -0.10
CA LEU A 76 0.61 -2.15 -1.03
C LEU A 76 1.80 -2.95 -0.51
N SER A 77 2.32 -3.86 -1.33
CA SER A 77 3.37 -4.80 -0.90
C SER A 77 4.51 -4.87 -1.89
N GLY A 78 5.73 -5.05 -1.38
CA GLY A 78 6.81 -5.61 -2.19
C GLY A 78 6.58 -7.11 -2.43
N GLY A 79 7.60 -7.80 -2.93
CA GLY A 79 7.60 -9.24 -3.10
C GLY A 79 7.04 -9.77 -4.40
N SER A 80 6.71 -8.89 -5.36
CA SER A 80 6.00 -9.27 -6.57
C SER A 80 4.80 -10.16 -6.23
N VAL A 81 4.49 -11.17 -7.05
CA VAL A 81 3.29 -12.03 -6.90
C VAL A 81 3.13 -12.64 -5.51
N PHE A 82 4.22 -12.87 -4.77
CA PHE A 82 4.18 -13.37 -3.39
C PHE A 82 3.61 -12.34 -2.40
N GLY A 83 3.81 -11.06 -2.70
CA GLY A 83 3.28 -9.91 -1.96
C GLY A 83 1.77 -9.87 -1.89
N LEU A 84 1.05 -10.48 -2.85
CA LEU A 84 -0.41 -10.58 -2.80
C LEU A 84 -0.89 -11.37 -1.58
N GLY A 85 -0.03 -12.19 -0.97
CA GLY A 85 -0.30 -12.86 0.31
C GLY A 85 -0.50 -11.90 1.48
N ALA A 86 0.00 -10.66 1.40
CA ALA A 86 -0.27 -9.65 2.43
C ALA A 86 -1.75 -9.29 2.52
N VAL A 87 -2.47 -9.27 1.40
CA VAL A 87 -3.91 -8.99 1.36
C VAL A 87 -4.67 -10.02 2.18
N ASP A 88 -4.31 -11.30 2.06
CA ASP A 88 -4.91 -12.38 2.84
C ASP A 88 -4.69 -12.20 4.36
N GLY A 89 -3.50 -11.72 4.75
CA GLY A 89 -3.19 -11.34 6.13
C GLY A 89 -4.12 -10.25 6.66
N VAL A 90 -4.30 -9.18 5.88
CA VAL A 90 -5.17 -8.05 6.23
C VAL A 90 -6.63 -8.46 6.29
N VAL A 91 -7.11 -9.25 5.33
CA VAL A 91 -8.48 -9.81 5.33
C VAL A 91 -8.71 -10.64 6.59
N SER A 92 -7.77 -11.49 6.98
CA SER A 92 -7.88 -12.28 8.21
C SER A 92 -7.95 -11.41 9.46
N TRP A 93 -7.08 -10.40 9.55
CA TRP A 93 -7.03 -9.48 10.69
C TRP A 93 -8.32 -8.66 10.84
N LEU A 94 -8.90 -8.21 9.72
CA LEU A 94 -10.19 -7.50 9.68
C LEU A 94 -11.37 -8.41 10.04
N SER A 95 -11.39 -9.63 9.48
CA SER A 95 -12.44 -10.61 9.73
C SER A 95 -12.52 -11.01 11.20
N GLU A 96 -11.38 -11.26 11.85
CA GLU A 96 -11.28 -11.54 13.30
C GLU A 96 -11.91 -10.42 14.14
N ARG A 97 -11.86 -9.18 13.66
CA ARG A 97 -12.40 -7.98 14.33
C ARG A 97 -13.82 -7.63 13.90
N GLY A 98 -14.49 -8.49 13.12
CA GLY A 98 -15.84 -8.25 12.63
C GLY A 98 -15.94 -7.04 11.68
N ARG A 99 -14.86 -6.71 10.96
CA ARG A 99 -14.82 -5.57 10.04
C ARG A 99 -14.91 -6.04 8.59
N GLY A 100 -16.03 -5.81 7.93
CA GLY A 100 -16.26 -6.28 6.57
C GLY A 100 -17.68 -6.01 6.07
N LEU A 101 -17.93 -6.38 4.82
CA LEU A 101 -19.26 -6.38 4.23
C LEU A 101 -20.13 -7.42 4.95
N SER A 102 -21.26 -6.97 5.49
CA SER A 102 -22.23 -7.86 6.14
C SER A 102 -23.08 -8.56 5.09
N LEU A 103 -22.92 -9.88 4.97
CA LEU A 103 -23.66 -10.76 4.08
C LEU A 103 -24.45 -11.76 4.92
N GLY A 104 -25.63 -11.35 5.39
CA GLY A 104 -26.41 -12.12 6.35
C GLY A 104 -25.65 -12.29 7.67
N ALA A 105 -25.31 -13.52 8.03
CA ALA A 105 -24.53 -13.84 9.24
C ALA A 105 -23.01 -13.78 9.02
N CYS A 106 -22.54 -13.60 7.79
CA CYS A 106 -21.12 -13.57 7.44
C CYS A 106 -20.59 -12.14 7.35
N ILE A 107 -19.35 -11.92 7.81
CA ILE A 107 -18.62 -10.66 7.63
C ILE A 107 -17.45 -10.93 6.68
N VAL A 108 -17.46 -10.27 5.52
CA VAL A 108 -16.49 -10.48 4.44
C VAL A 108 -15.73 -9.18 4.17
N PRO A 109 -14.49 -9.03 4.65
CA PRO A 109 -13.68 -7.87 4.32
C PRO A 109 -13.38 -7.83 2.82
N VAL A 110 -13.48 -6.64 2.23
CA VAL A 110 -13.07 -6.37 0.84
C VAL A 110 -11.87 -5.44 0.87
N VAL A 111 -10.73 -5.94 0.39
CA VAL A 111 -9.42 -5.31 0.53
C VAL A 111 -8.65 -5.43 -0.80
N PRO A 112 -8.70 -4.42 -1.68
CA PRO A 112 -7.85 -4.41 -2.85
C PRO A 112 -6.37 -4.34 -2.47
N GLY A 113 -5.52 -4.84 -3.36
CA GLY A 113 -4.08 -4.70 -3.19
C GLY A 113 -3.32 -4.61 -4.50
N ALA A 114 -2.14 -4.00 -4.43
CA ALA A 114 -1.19 -3.94 -5.51
C ALA A 114 0.23 -4.21 -5.01
N ILE A 115 1.07 -4.71 -5.91
CA ILE A 115 2.44 -5.13 -5.59
C ILE A 115 3.47 -4.45 -6.48
N LEU A 116 4.70 -4.37 -5.96
CA LEU A 116 5.89 -3.99 -6.72
C LEU A 116 6.92 -5.13 -6.74
N PHE A 117 7.82 -5.08 -7.72
CA PHE A 117 8.92 -6.02 -7.83
C PHE A 117 10.14 -5.50 -7.07
N ASP A 118 10.52 -6.21 -6.01
CA ASP A 118 11.77 -6.00 -5.26
C ASP A 118 12.54 -7.31 -5.01
N LEU A 119 12.19 -8.37 -5.76
CA LEU A 119 12.79 -9.70 -5.55
C LEU A 119 14.29 -9.75 -5.90
N ALA A 120 14.76 -8.88 -6.80
CA ALA A 120 16.15 -8.81 -7.24
C ALA A 120 17.01 -7.82 -6.42
N ASN A 121 16.52 -7.31 -5.30
CA ASN A 121 17.23 -6.27 -4.55
C ASN A 121 18.38 -6.77 -3.65
N GLY A 122 18.60 -8.09 -3.57
CA GLY A 122 19.68 -8.69 -2.78
C GLY A 122 19.35 -9.07 -1.34
N GLY A 123 18.09 -9.01 -0.92
CA GLY A 123 17.65 -9.64 0.34
C GLY A 123 17.43 -11.15 0.20
N ASP A 124 17.37 -11.87 1.31
CA ASP A 124 17.15 -13.32 1.36
C ASP A 124 15.72 -13.69 0.90
N LYS A 125 15.63 -14.44 -0.19
CA LYS A 125 14.36 -14.91 -0.77
C LYS A 125 14.12 -16.41 -0.53
N ASN A 126 14.93 -17.06 0.31
CA ASN A 126 14.86 -18.49 0.60
C ASN A 126 13.85 -18.83 1.71
N TRP A 127 12.63 -18.31 1.60
CA TRP A 127 11.53 -18.53 2.56
C TRP A 127 10.75 -19.84 2.31
N GLY A 128 11.15 -20.63 1.33
CA GLY A 128 10.51 -21.90 0.99
C GLY A 128 9.02 -21.74 0.65
N ALA A 129 8.16 -22.56 1.27
CA ALA A 129 6.73 -22.58 1.02
C ALA A 129 5.95 -21.46 1.74
N LEU A 130 6.60 -20.67 2.61
CA LEU A 130 5.94 -19.67 3.46
C LEU A 130 6.55 -18.28 3.26
N PRO A 131 6.21 -17.58 2.16
CA PRO A 131 6.58 -16.18 1.99
C PRO A 131 6.09 -15.32 3.17
N PRO A 132 6.86 -14.28 3.57
CA PRO A 132 6.59 -13.53 4.80
C PRO A 132 5.36 -12.60 4.71
N TYR A 133 4.86 -12.35 3.49
CA TYR A 133 3.93 -11.25 3.21
C TYR A 133 2.60 -11.35 3.96
N ARG A 134 2.07 -12.56 4.17
CA ARG A 134 0.87 -12.74 5.01
C ARG A 134 1.08 -12.19 6.42
N ALA A 135 2.21 -12.52 7.05
CA ALA A 135 2.52 -12.05 8.40
C ALA A 135 2.82 -10.55 8.41
N LEU A 136 3.49 -10.03 7.37
CA LEU A 136 3.75 -8.60 7.20
C LEU A 136 2.45 -7.78 7.07
N GLY A 137 1.45 -8.30 6.35
CA GLY A 137 0.12 -7.67 6.25
C GLY A 137 -0.57 -7.52 7.60
N ILE A 138 -0.57 -8.60 8.41
CA ILE A 138 -1.13 -8.59 9.77
C ILE A 138 -0.40 -7.56 10.65
N LYS A 139 0.93 -7.62 10.68
CA LYS A 139 1.76 -6.67 11.47
C LYS A 139 1.57 -5.23 11.03
N ALA A 140 1.38 -4.99 9.73
CA ALA A 140 1.10 -3.66 9.22
C ALA A 140 -0.26 -3.14 9.73
N CYS A 141 -1.30 -3.98 9.80
CA CYS A 141 -2.56 -3.59 10.45
C CYS A 141 -2.38 -3.27 11.94
N GLU A 142 -1.59 -4.06 12.67
CA GLU A 142 -1.30 -3.83 14.09
C GLU A 142 -0.53 -2.53 14.34
N ALA A 143 0.35 -2.16 13.39
CA ALA A 143 1.13 -0.93 13.43
C ALA A 143 0.39 0.29 12.87
N ALA A 144 -0.86 0.16 12.43
CA ALA A 144 -1.59 1.24 11.78
C ALA A 144 -1.84 2.42 12.75
N SER A 145 -1.40 3.62 12.36
CA SER A 145 -1.53 4.82 13.17
C SER A 145 -1.76 6.08 12.32
N ARG A 146 -2.02 7.22 12.96
CA ARG A 146 -2.07 8.53 12.29
C ARG A 146 -0.68 9.06 11.95
N THR A 147 0.36 8.59 12.63
CA THR A 147 1.76 8.96 12.35
C THR A 147 2.29 8.07 11.23
N VAL A 148 2.60 8.69 10.09
CA VAL A 148 3.06 7.97 8.90
C VAL A 148 4.56 8.09 8.76
N GLU A 149 5.26 6.98 8.95
CA GLU A 149 6.66 6.87 8.58
C GLU A 149 6.82 6.95 7.06
N GLU A 150 7.82 7.70 6.59
CA GLU A 150 8.17 7.87 5.18
C GLU A 150 9.56 7.32 4.88
N GLY A 151 9.82 7.05 3.61
CA GLY A 151 11.12 6.57 3.14
C GLY A 151 11.13 5.07 2.90
N ALA A 152 12.23 4.43 3.29
CA ALA A 152 12.45 2.99 3.15
C ALA A 152 11.73 2.23 4.28
N VAL A 153 10.40 2.27 4.27
CA VAL A 153 9.52 1.57 5.22
C VAL A 153 8.38 0.88 4.49
N GLY A 154 7.78 -0.14 5.11
CA GLY A 154 6.67 -0.87 4.54
C GLY A 154 6.99 -1.40 3.13
N ALA A 155 6.08 -1.22 2.18
CA ALA A 155 6.33 -1.60 0.79
C ALA A 155 7.42 -0.76 0.09
N GLY A 156 7.79 0.40 0.64
CA GLY A 156 8.94 1.18 0.17
C GLY A 156 10.29 0.60 0.57
N PHE A 157 10.33 -0.34 1.54
CA PHE A 157 11.58 -0.86 2.11
C PHE A 157 12.50 -1.50 1.07
N GLY A 158 11.93 -2.28 0.15
CA GLY A 158 12.64 -2.95 -0.94
C GLY A 158 12.64 -2.20 -2.26
N ALA A 159 11.90 -1.08 -2.35
CA ALA A 159 11.59 -0.41 -3.61
C ALA A 159 12.78 0.36 -4.16
N LEU A 160 13.01 0.21 -5.47
CA LEU A 160 14.09 0.87 -6.21
C LEU A 160 13.51 1.60 -7.42
N ALA A 161 14.02 2.80 -7.71
CA ALA A 161 13.70 3.57 -8.90
C ALA A 161 14.98 3.90 -9.69
N GLY A 162 14.88 3.93 -11.02
CA GLY A 162 15.97 4.24 -11.94
C GLY A 162 16.69 2.99 -12.46
N GLU A 163 16.43 2.64 -13.72
CA GLU A 163 17.25 1.70 -14.49
C GLU A 163 18.18 2.51 -15.41
N SER A 164 19.49 2.19 -15.40
CA SER A 164 20.40 2.61 -16.47
C SER A 164 20.95 1.35 -17.13
N PRO A 165 20.79 1.17 -18.46
CA PRO A 165 21.41 0.07 -19.18
C PRO A 165 22.92 0.04 -18.91
N GLY A 166 23.45 -1.09 -18.44
CA GLY A 166 24.88 -1.31 -18.26
C GLY A 166 25.48 -0.94 -16.89
N ARG A 167 24.67 -0.58 -15.87
CA ARG A 167 25.17 -0.46 -14.49
C ARG A 167 24.69 -1.64 -13.63
N PRO A 168 25.60 -2.49 -13.13
CA PRO A 168 25.23 -3.48 -12.12
C PRO A 168 24.75 -2.74 -10.86
N TRP A 169 23.64 -3.22 -10.29
CA TRP A 169 22.89 -2.88 -9.07
C TRP A 169 23.61 -2.16 -7.91
N HIS A 170 24.29 -1.05 -8.17
CA HIS A 170 25.00 -0.27 -7.17
C HIS A 170 24.57 1.19 -7.29
N GLY A 171 23.62 1.58 -6.44
CA GLY A 171 23.12 2.96 -6.30
C GLY A 171 21.69 3.13 -6.80
N GLY A 172 20.72 2.42 -6.22
CA GLY A 172 19.32 2.64 -6.51
C GLY A 172 18.77 3.83 -5.73
N LEU A 173 18.05 4.74 -6.40
CA LEU A 173 17.16 5.66 -5.70
C LEU A 173 16.17 4.79 -4.90
N ALA A 174 16.18 4.93 -3.57
CA ALA A 174 15.11 4.36 -2.75
C ALA A 174 13.82 5.11 -3.10
N LEU A 175 12.77 4.39 -3.46
CA LEU A 175 11.46 5.01 -3.63
C LEU A 175 10.88 5.21 -2.24
N CYS A 176 10.83 6.47 -1.79
CA CYS A 176 10.13 6.83 -0.58
C CYS A 176 8.63 6.69 -0.84
N GLN A 177 7.95 5.87 -0.05
CA GLN A 177 6.51 6.01 0.05
C GLN A 177 6.25 7.34 0.74
N ARG A 178 5.50 8.20 0.05
CA ARG A 178 5.04 9.47 0.57
C ARG A 178 3.55 9.54 0.32
N PHE A 179 2.85 9.91 1.37
CA PHE A 179 1.43 10.05 1.40
C PHE A 179 1.12 11.53 1.55
N SER A 180 0.87 12.26 0.49
CA SER A 180 0.46 13.68 0.59
C SER A 180 -1.06 13.78 0.60
N CYS A 181 -1.64 14.87 1.10
CA CYS A 181 -3.02 15.23 0.73
C CYS A 181 -3.18 16.71 0.39
N GLY A 182 -3.88 17.02 -0.71
CA GLY A 182 -4.25 18.37 -1.09
C GLY A 182 -5.56 18.82 -0.43
N GLY A 183 -5.84 20.13 -0.47
CA GLY A 183 -6.93 20.85 0.21
C GLY A 183 -8.39 20.39 0.03
N PHE A 184 -8.65 19.20 -0.52
CA PHE A 184 -9.95 18.52 -0.50
C PHE A 184 -9.86 17.05 -0.03
N GLY A 185 -8.80 16.67 0.69
CA GLY A 185 -8.61 15.30 1.17
C GLY A 185 -8.20 14.31 0.07
N SER A 186 -7.58 14.77 -1.01
CA SER A 186 -7.09 13.90 -2.10
C SER A 186 -5.62 13.56 -1.89
N GLY A 187 -5.28 12.26 -1.85
CA GLY A 187 -3.91 11.81 -1.58
C GLY A 187 -3.15 11.23 -2.77
N GLN A 188 -1.82 11.41 -2.79
CA GLN A 188 -0.90 10.81 -3.78
C GLN A 188 0.18 9.97 -3.08
N PHE A 189 0.62 8.89 -3.73
CA PHE A 189 1.32 7.78 -3.07
C PHE A 189 2.83 7.63 -3.41
N LEU A 190 3.34 8.29 -4.45
CA LEU A 190 4.72 8.06 -4.91
C LEU A 190 5.39 9.37 -5.31
N ARG A 191 6.54 9.67 -4.69
CA ARG A 191 7.50 10.65 -5.21
C ARG A 191 8.93 10.08 -5.18
N PRO A 192 9.76 10.37 -6.20
CA PRO A 192 11.20 10.14 -6.14
C PRO A 192 11.82 10.83 -4.91
N ALA A 193 12.84 10.21 -4.32
CA ALA A 193 13.55 10.75 -3.16
C ALA A 193 14.41 11.99 -3.47
N ASP A 194 14.67 12.28 -4.75
CA ASP A 194 15.32 13.51 -5.17
C ASP A 194 14.28 14.62 -5.32
N GLY A 195 14.37 15.63 -4.46
CA GLY A 195 13.51 16.83 -4.46
C GLY A 195 13.65 17.74 -5.69
N ARG A 196 13.77 17.18 -6.89
CA ARG A 196 13.71 17.91 -8.16
C ARG A 196 12.34 17.66 -8.78
N SER A 197 11.53 18.71 -8.79
CA SER A 197 10.33 18.79 -9.62
C SER A 197 10.71 18.57 -11.09
N VAL A 198 9.94 17.73 -11.78
CA VAL A 198 9.75 17.88 -13.23
C VAL A 198 8.73 18.96 -13.46
#